data_AF-A0A8M1K669-F1
#
_entry.id   AF-A0A8M1K669-F1
#
_cell.length_a   1.000
_cell.length_b   1.000
_cell.length_c   1.000
_cell.angle_alpha   90.00
_cell.angle_beta   90.00
_cell.angle_gamma   90.00
#
_symmetry.space_group_name_H-M   'P 1'
#
loop_
_entity.id
_entity.type
_entity.pdbx_description
1 polymer ?
#
loop_
_entity_poly.entity_id
_entity_poly.type
_entity_poly.pdbx_seq_one_letter_code
_entity_poly.pdbx_strand_id
1 'polypeptide(L)'
;MARCGVVESCRGNVTAQDETESLAAVIDTSTSISAVDMSSAAGGEDLPSPFDDIPALVHDHSYLPVRFDGLVDNALVYISGFVVRRALKKLPCDVCRASLVTDAASAIKDQSYHLLSLKNNGGLVIPSEGTVRVIRAAEWVIRQASSFRRSQPIKLLEVIYLVRKRIGSEDVFVLGEHIGDTQYGIDSHHHTLLTIVVSLFFKLRLHHIAKMTTLSLQSNNMRQKLNKTVLFKGH
;
A
#
# COMPACT_ATOMS: atom_id res chain seq x y z
N MET A 1 -29.30 63.80 -11.38
CA MET A 1 -27.98 63.89 -10.73
C MET A 1 -27.81 62.64 -9.88
N ALA A 2 -26.82 61.77 -9.97
CA ALA A 2 -25.58 61.72 -10.73
C ALA A 2 -25.20 60.25 -11.01
N ARG A 3 -24.37 60.02 -12.03
CA ARG A 3 -23.84 58.73 -12.49
C ARG A 3 -22.44 58.46 -11.88
N CYS A 4 -22.15 57.17 -11.69
CA CYS A 4 -20.88 56.44 -11.94
C CYS A 4 -19.57 56.82 -11.20
N GLY A 5 -18.82 55.78 -10.80
CA GLY A 5 -17.35 55.83 -10.72
C GLY A 5 -16.72 55.00 -9.59
N VAL A 6 -16.32 53.76 -9.88
CA VAL A 6 -15.33 52.97 -9.11
C VAL A 6 -13.97 53.17 -9.78
N VAL A 7 -12.93 53.46 -9.00
CA VAL A 7 -11.53 53.48 -9.45
C VAL A 7 -10.72 52.56 -8.51
N GLU A 8 -10.10 51.54 -9.08
CA GLU A 8 -9.15 50.64 -8.41
C GLU A 8 -7.79 51.32 -8.21
N SER A 9 -7.09 50.98 -7.12
CA SER A 9 -5.66 51.27 -6.94
C SER A 9 -4.95 50.01 -6.46
N CYS A 10 -4.14 49.43 -7.33
CA CYS A 10 -3.24 48.32 -7.05
C CYS A 10 -1.80 48.84 -6.98
N ARG A 11 -1.15 48.74 -5.80
CA ARG A 11 0.32 48.67 -5.69
C ARG A 11 0.73 47.82 -4.48
N GLY A 12 1.25 46.63 -4.76
CA GLY A 12 2.04 45.84 -3.80
C GLY A 12 3.52 46.15 -3.97
N ASN A 13 4.22 46.37 -2.86
CA ASN A 13 5.65 46.64 -2.81
C ASN A 13 6.42 45.32 -2.71
N VAL A 14 7.09 44.87 -3.76
CA VAL A 14 8.08 43.78 -3.69
C VAL A 14 9.28 44.16 -4.54
N THR A 15 10.42 44.37 -3.89
CA THR A 15 11.75 44.52 -4.51
C THR A 15 12.36 43.13 -4.73
N ALA A 16 12.88 42.88 -5.94
CA ALA A 16 13.62 41.66 -6.25
C ALA A 16 15.03 41.73 -5.65
N GLN A 17 15.48 40.63 -5.05
CA GLN A 17 16.88 40.41 -4.68
C GLN A 17 17.37 39.09 -5.32
N ASP A 18 18.62 39.17 -5.76
CA ASP A 18 19.55 38.17 -6.28
C ASP A 18 19.50 37.75 -7.76
N GLU A 19 20.60 38.12 -8.43
CA GLU A 19 21.09 37.58 -9.68
C GLU A 19 21.77 36.23 -9.41
N THR A 20 21.22 35.14 -9.94
CA THR A 20 21.93 33.86 -10.00
C THR A 20 22.02 33.45 -11.47
N GLU A 21 23.22 33.56 -12.04
CA GLU A 21 23.51 33.09 -13.39
C GLU A 21 23.53 31.56 -13.42
N SER A 22 22.77 30.97 -14.35
CA SER A 22 22.77 29.53 -14.63
C SER A 22 23.69 29.22 -15.82
N LEU A 23 24.74 28.44 -15.57
CA LEU A 23 25.67 27.94 -16.58
C LEU A 23 25.00 26.89 -17.49
N ALA A 24 25.17 27.04 -18.80
CA ALA A 24 24.70 26.09 -19.80
C ALA A 24 25.66 24.89 -19.94
N ALA A 25 25.13 23.67 -19.82
CA ALA A 25 25.87 22.45 -20.12
C ALA A 25 25.84 22.19 -21.64
N VAL A 26 27.01 22.23 -22.27
CA VAL A 26 27.25 21.79 -23.64
C VAL A 26 27.30 20.26 -23.65
N ILE A 27 26.53 19.62 -24.52
CA ILE A 27 26.63 18.18 -24.78
C ILE A 27 27.41 18.02 -26.08
N ASP A 28 28.66 17.58 -25.96
CA ASP A 28 29.52 17.21 -27.09
C ASP A 28 29.03 15.90 -27.72
N THR A 29 28.53 15.98 -28.94
CA THR A 29 28.31 14.82 -29.82
C THR A 29 29.62 14.39 -30.45
N SER A 30 30.32 13.41 -29.87
CA SER A 30 31.20 12.49 -30.62
C SER A 30 31.80 11.39 -29.74
N THR A 31 31.15 10.23 -29.64
CA THR A 31 31.87 8.95 -29.52
C THR A 31 31.00 7.83 -30.09
N SER A 32 31.37 7.34 -31.26
CA SER A 32 30.79 6.21 -31.95
C SER A 32 31.23 4.89 -31.30
N ILE A 33 30.27 4.06 -30.88
CA ILE A 33 30.48 2.66 -30.50
C ILE A 33 30.00 1.80 -31.68
N SER A 34 30.93 1.10 -32.32
CA SER A 34 30.65 0.16 -33.41
C SER A 34 29.97 -1.10 -32.88
N ALA A 35 28.78 -1.41 -33.40
CA ALA A 35 28.14 -2.71 -33.25
C ALA A 35 28.63 -3.65 -34.35
N VAL A 36 29.10 -4.83 -33.97
CA VAL A 36 29.33 -5.96 -34.89
C VAL A 36 28.05 -6.79 -34.96
N ASP A 37 27.61 -7.00 -36.19
CA ASP A 37 26.45 -7.79 -36.60
C ASP A 37 26.54 -9.24 -36.12
N MET A 38 25.46 -9.73 -35.54
CA MET A 38 25.09 -11.14 -35.55
C MET A 38 23.62 -11.25 -35.92
N SER A 39 23.37 -11.58 -37.18
CA SER A 39 22.05 -11.93 -37.67
C SER A 39 21.59 -13.28 -37.12
N SER A 40 20.37 -13.33 -36.60
CA SER A 40 19.52 -14.52 -36.71
C SER A 40 18.09 -14.05 -36.93
N ALA A 41 17.60 -14.31 -38.15
CA ALA A 41 16.22 -14.10 -38.54
C ALA A 41 15.39 -15.33 -38.19
N ALA A 42 14.36 -15.16 -37.37
CA ALA A 42 13.14 -15.95 -37.41
C ALA A 42 12.03 -15.06 -36.85
N GLY A 43 11.06 -14.72 -37.71
CA GLY A 43 10.05 -13.70 -37.45
C GLY A 43 9.25 -13.93 -36.18
N GLY A 44 9.24 -12.91 -35.33
CA GLY A 44 8.16 -12.64 -34.40
C GLY A 44 7.70 -11.23 -34.72
N GLU A 45 6.45 -11.07 -35.09
CA GLU A 45 5.83 -9.76 -35.18
C GLU A 45 6.00 -9.08 -33.81
N ASP A 46 6.61 -7.90 -33.77
CA ASP A 46 6.74 -7.07 -32.57
C ASP A 46 5.33 -6.63 -32.15
N LEU A 47 4.63 -7.54 -31.48
CA LEU A 47 3.40 -7.22 -30.79
C LEU A 47 3.78 -6.34 -29.60
N PRO A 48 3.27 -5.10 -29.52
CA PRO A 48 3.50 -4.27 -28.35
C PRO A 48 3.04 -5.06 -27.12
N SER A 49 3.83 -5.00 -26.04
CA SER A 49 3.47 -5.69 -24.81
C SER A 49 2.08 -5.23 -24.40
N PRO A 50 1.16 -6.13 -24.01
CA PRO A 50 -0.19 -5.76 -23.56
C PRO A 50 -0.21 -4.77 -22.37
N PHE A 51 0.96 -4.49 -21.81
CA PHE A 51 1.17 -3.62 -20.65
C PHE A 51 1.79 -2.27 -20.99
N ASP A 52 2.19 -2.00 -22.24
CA ASP A 52 2.90 -0.76 -22.61
C ASP A 52 1.98 0.48 -22.64
N ASP A 53 0.67 0.27 -22.82
CA ASP A 53 -0.34 1.34 -22.92
C ASP A 53 -1.37 1.33 -21.77
N ILE A 54 -1.01 0.82 -20.59
CA ILE A 54 -1.85 1.00 -19.40
C ILE A 54 -1.37 2.28 -18.71
N PRO A 55 -2.06 3.43 -18.82
CA PRO A 55 -1.79 4.54 -17.92
C PRO A 55 -1.91 3.95 -16.52
N ALA A 56 -0.83 4.00 -15.73
CA ALA A 56 -0.82 3.63 -14.32
C ALA A 56 -1.62 4.67 -13.52
N LEU A 57 -2.88 4.82 -13.88
CA LEU A 57 -3.90 5.50 -13.14
C LEU A 57 -4.26 4.51 -12.05
N VAL A 58 -3.49 4.59 -10.95
CA VAL A 58 -3.80 3.99 -9.65
C VAL A 58 -5.10 4.64 -9.15
N HIS A 59 -6.21 4.29 -9.79
CA HIS A 59 -7.52 4.50 -9.24
C HIS A 59 -7.57 3.58 -8.03
N ASP A 60 -7.66 4.20 -6.86
CA ASP A 60 -8.00 3.49 -5.65
C ASP A 60 -9.26 2.67 -5.96
N HIS A 61 -9.11 1.36 -5.98
CA HIS A 61 -10.18 0.42 -6.31
C HIS A 61 -11.16 0.31 -5.13
N SER A 62 -11.63 1.46 -4.63
CA SER A 62 -12.59 1.62 -3.54
C SER A 62 -13.99 1.11 -3.93
N TYR A 63 -14.18 0.76 -5.21
CA TYR A 63 -15.43 0.20 -5.77
C TYR A 63 -15.41 -1.32 -5.97
N LEU A 64 -14.26 -1.99 -5.77
CA LEU A 64 -14.22 -3.44 -5.95
C LEU A 64 -14.96 -4.16 -4.81
N PRO A 65 -15.59 -5.31 -5.10
CA PRO A 65 -16.50 -5.96 -4.18
C PRO A 65 -15.79 -6.33 -2.88
N VAL A 66 -16.58 -6.67 -1.88
CA VAL A 66 -16.21 -7.36 -0.62
C VAL A 66 -15.29 -8.59 -0.79
N ARG A 67 -15.02 -9.02 -2.04
CA ARG A 67 -14.09 -10.07 -2.44
C ARG A 67 -12.80 -9.45 -2.98
N PHE A 68 -11.66 -9.84 -2.41
CA PHE A 68 -10.36 -9.45 -2.94
C PHE A 68 -10.15 -10.10 -4.31
N ASP A 69 -9.70 -9.31 -5.29
CA ASP A 69 -9.16 -9.87 -6.52
C ASP A 69 -7.83 -10.61 -6.23
N GLY A 70 -7.37 -11.43 -7.18
CA GLY A 70 -6.16 -12.22 -6.98
C GLY A 70 -4.90 -11.38 -6.70
N LEU A 71 -4.83 -10.15 -7.22
CA LEU A 71 -3.69 -9.26 -7.01
C LEU A 71 -3.69 -8.67 -5.59
N VAL A 72 -4.83 -8.18 -5.12
CA VAL A 72 -5.02 -7.66 -3.78
C VAL A 72 -4.77 -8.76 -2.77
N ASP A 73 -5.27 -9.97 -3.00
CA ASP A 73 -5.05 -11.09 -2.10
C ASP A 73 -3.56 -11.46 -2.00
N ASN A 74 -2.87 -11.52 -3.15
CA ASN A 74 -1.42 -11.71 -3.20
C ASN A 74 -0.64 -10.61 -2.46
N ALA A 75 -1.06 -9.35 -2.60
CA ALA A 75 -0.46 -8.23 -1.88
C ALA A 75 -0.72 -8.34 -0.37
N LEU A 76 -1.91 -8.78 0.06
CA LEU A 76 -2.22 -8.99 1.47
C LEU A 76 -1.38 -10.10 2.07
N VAL A 77 -1.17 -11.22 1.37
CA VAL A 77 -0.26 -12.29 1.81
C VAL A 77 1.17 -11.77 1.95
N TYR A 78 1.66 -11.01 0.97
CA TYR A 78 2.99 -10.40 1.04
C TYR A 78 3.14 -9.46 2.25
N ILE A 79 2.16 -8.59 2.49
CA ILE A 79 2.13 -7.70 3.66
C ILE A 79 2.03 -8.51 4.96
N SER A 80 1.31 -9.63 4.94
CA SER A 80 1.16 -10.52 6.10
C SER A 80 2.50 -11.06 6.57
N GLY A 81 3.40 -11.44 5.65
CA GLY A 81 4.77 -11.84 6.00
C GLY A 81 5.54 -10.74 6.74
N PHE A 82 5.37 -9.48 6.35
CA PHE A 82 5.96 -8.34 7.07
C PHE A 82 5.33 -8.13 8.46
N VAL A 83 4.01 -8.26 8.58
CA VAL A 83 3.30 -8.18 9.86
C VAL A 83 3.80 -9.26 10.82
N VAL A 84 3.89 -10.53 10.36
CA VAL A 84 4.41 -11.65 11.16
C VAL A 84 5.83 -11.38 11.61
N ARG A 85 6.73 -10.94 10.72
CA ARG A 85 8.10 -10.57 11.10
C ARG A 85 8.14 -9.57 12.26
N ARG A 86 7.22 -8.60 12.29
CA ARG A 86 7.11 -7.63 13.40
C ARG A 86 6.48 -8.23 14.64
N ALA A 87 5.47 -9.09 14.50
CA ALA A 87 4.82 -9.78 15.62
C ALA A 87 5.80 -10.70 16.36
N LEU A 88 6.63 -11.44 15.61
CA LEU A 88 7.69 -12.28 16.16
C LEU A 88 8.72 -11.49 16.98
N LYS A 89 8.89 -10.18 16.81
CA LYS A 89 9.77 -9.41 17.71
C LYS A 89 9.14 -9.09 19.06
N LYS A 90 7.82 -9.25 19.19
CA LYS A 90 7.03 -8.89 20.36
C LYS A 90 6.52 -10.10 21.15
N LEU A 91 6.44 -11.27 20.52
CA LEU A 91 5.87 -12.47 21.11
C LEU A 91 6.93 -13.27 21.88
N PRO A 92 6.73 -13.51 23.19
CA PRO A 92 7.65 -14.32 24.00
C PRO A 92 7.37 -15.82 23.91
N CYS A 93 6.16 -16.24 23.55
CA CYS A 93 5.75 -17.65 23.53
C CYS A 93 6.06 -18.31 22.18
N ASP A 94 6.85 -19.39 22.20
CA ASP A 94 7.28 -20.10 20.99
C ASP A 94 6.16 -20.81 20.23
N VAL A 95 5.17 -21.36 20.92
CA VAL A 95 4.00 -21.98 20.29
C VAL A 95 3.20 -20.93 19.51
N CYS A 96 2.95 -19.77 20.13
CA CYS A 96 2.33 -18.61 19.49
C CYS A 96 3.15 -18.04 18.32
N ARG A 97 4.48 -18.16 18.35
CA ARG A 97 5.33 -17.73 17.23
C ARG A 97 5.23 -18.71 16.07
N ALA A 98 5.27 -20.00 16.34
CA ALA A 98 5.17 -21.06 15.35
C ALA A 98 3.80 -21.04 14.64
N SER A 99 2.71 -20.74 15.35
CA SER A 99 1.37 -20.68 14.77
C SER A 99 1.16 -19.55 13.76
N LEU A 100 2.02 -18.52 13.76
CA LEU A 100 1.93 -17.40 12.81
C LEU A 100 2.63 -17.65 11.48
N VAL A 101 3.41 -18.74 11.35
CA VAL A 101 4.19 -19.06 10.16
C VAL A 101 3.78 -20.41 9.59
N THR A 102 4.05 -20.60 8.30
CA THR A 102 3.92 -21.89 7.63
C THR A 102 5.16 -22.18 6.82
N ASP A 103 5.36 -23.45 6.45
CA ASP A 103 6.44 -23.84 5.57
C ASP A 103 6.18 -23.44 4.11
N ALA A 104 7.26 -23.30 3.33
CA ALA A 104 7.16 -22.88 1.95
C ALA A 104 6.44 -23.89 1.05
N ALA A 105 6.55 -25.19 1.34
CA ALA A 105 5.96 -26.24 0.52
C ALA A 105 4.43 -26.24 0.63
N SER A 106 3.90 -25.95 1.82
CA SER A 106 2.48 -25.77 2.08
C SER A 106 1.91 -24.53 1.39
N ALA A 107 2.67 -23.43 1.36
CA ALA A 107 2.25 -22.18 0.74
C ALA A 107 2.15 -22.24 -0.80
N ILE A 108 2.99 -23.04 -1.47
CA ILE A 108 3.02 -23.12 -2.95
C ILE A 108 1.69 -23.60 -3.56
N LYS A 109 0.87 -24.32 -2.79
CA LYS A 109 -0.42 -24.87 -3.26
C LYS A 109 -1.50 -23.80 -3.43
N ASP A 110 -1.35 -22.66 -2.78
CA ASP A 110 -2.34 -21.58 -2.78
C ASP A 110 -1.85 -20.42 -3.66
N GLN A 111 -2.68 -20.04 -4.63
CA GLN A 111 -2.38 -18.99 -5.60
C GLN A 111 -2.21 -17.60 -4.96
N SER A 112 -2.75 -17.40 -3.76
CA SER A 112 -2.58 -16.16 -3.00
C SER A 112 -1.14 -15.95 -2.51
N TYR A 113 -0.29 -16.97 -2.53
CA TYR A 113 1.12 -16.86 -2.14
C TYR A 113 2.07 -16.62 -3.32
N HIS A 114 1.59 -16.60 -4.58
CA HIS A 114 2.46 -16.50 -5.77
C HIS A 114 3.38 -15.27 -5.76
N LEU A 115 2.87 -14.08 -5.41
CA LEU A 115 3.68 -12.86 -5.33
C LEU A 115 4.76 -12.98 -4.26
N LEU A 116 4.41 -13.55 -3.10
CA LEU A 116 5.36 -13.77 -2.02
C LEU A 116 6.45 -14.72 -2.46
N SER A 117 6.08 -15.87 -3.05
CA SER A 117 7.01 -16.87 -3.58
C SER A 117 7.92 -16.29 -4.65
N LEU A 118 7.36 -15.52 -5.60
CA LEU A 118 8.12 -14.87 -6.67
C LEU A 118 9.15 -13.86 -6.15
N LYS A 119 8.82 -13.14 -5.06
CA LYS A 119 9.72 -12.15 -4.45
C LYS A 119 10.62 -12.70 -3.35
N ASN A 120 10.46 -13.97 -2.98
CA ASN A 120 11.21 -14.54 -1.87
C ASN A 120 12.59 -15.04 -2.31
N ASN A 121 13.63 -14.31 -1.94
CA ASN A 121 15.03 -14.71 -2.13
C ASN A 121 15.60 -15.42 -0.89
N GLY A 122 14.76 -16.16 -0.15
CA GLY A 122 15.13 -16.88 1.10
C GLY A 122 15.08 -16.03 2.37
N GLY A 123 14.79 -14.74 2.26
CA GLY A 123 14.77 -13.82 3.40
C GLY A 123 13.37 -13.46 3.91
N LEU A 124 12.29 -13.82 3.22
CA LEU A 124 10.92 -13.45 3.58
C LEU A 124 10.26 -14.45 4.52
N VAL A 125 9.33 -13.96 5.35
CA VAL A 125 8.56 -14.80 6.27
C VAL A 125 7.30 -15.25 5.54
N ILE A 126 7.00 -16.55 5.59
CA ILE A 126 5.80 -17.12 5.00
C ILE A 126 4.73 -17.21 6.10
N PRO A 127 3.68 -16.38 6.03
CA PRO A 127 2.64 -16.33 7.06
C PRO A 127 1.78 -17.60 7.04
N SER A 128 1.27 -18.01 8.20
CA SER A 128 0.28 -19.08 8.27
C SER A 128 -1.06 -18.65 7.67
N GLU A 129 -1.85 -19.61 7.19
CA GLU A 129 -3.17 -19.33 6.61
C GLU A 129 -4.10 -18.62 7.62
N GLY A 130 -4.02 -19.01 8.89
CA GLY A 130 -4.69 -18.30 9.98
C GLY A 130 -4.37 -16.82 10.05
N THR A 131 -3.10 -16.48 9.92
CA THR A 131 -2.64 -15.08 9.91
C THR A 131 -3.18 -14.32 8.70
N VAL A 132 -3.13 -14.94 7.52
CA VAL A 132 -3.65 -14.32 6.29
C VAL A 132 -5.16 -14.12 6.41
N ARG A 133 -5.93 -15.09 6.96
CA ARG A 133 -7.37 -14.94 7.23
C ARG A 133 -7.67 -13.75 8.15
N VAL A 134 -6.90 -13.57 9.22
CA VAL A 134 -7.05 -12.42 10.13
C VAL A 134 -6.78 -11.10 9.40
N ILE A 135 -5.75 -11.04 8.57
CA ILE A 135 -5.39 -9.83 7.80
C ILE A 135 -6.43 -9.52 6.73
N ARG A 136 -6.93 -10.52 6.00
CA ARG A 136 -8.06 -10.40 5.07
C ARG A 136 -9.30 -9.85 5.78
N ALA A 137 -9.59 -10.35 6.97
CA ALA A 137 -10.70 -9.85 7.78
C ALA A 137 -10.50 -8.39 8.19
N ALA A 138 -9.29 -8.02 8.64
CA ALA A 138 -8.96 -6.66 9.01
C ALA A 138 -9.03 -5.69 7.82
N GLU A 139 -8.48 -6.07 6.67
CA GLU A 139 -8.55 -5.25 5.44
C GLU A 139 -10.00 -5.02 5.02
N TRP A 140 -10.84 -6.06 5.07
CA TRP A 140 -12.25 -5.92 4.76
C TRP A 140 -12.94 -4.90 5.67
N VAL A 141 -12.71 -4.99 6.98
CA VAL A 141 -13.29 -4.05 7.95
C VAL A 141 -12.82 -2.62 7.69
N ILE A 142 -11.52 -2.44 7.41
CA ILE A 142 -10.94 -1.11 7.15
C ILE A 142 -11.52 -0.51 5.86
N ARG A 143 -11.57 -1.27 4.76
CA ARG A 143 -12.17 -0.83 3.49
C ARG A 143 -13.63 -0.45 3.66
N GLN A 144 -14.40 -1.30 4.36
CA GLN A 144 -15.82 -1.05 4.63
C GLN A 144 -16.00 0.26 5.40
N ALA A 145 -15.17 0.54 6.41
CA ALA A 145 -15.25 1.78 7.15
C ALA A 145 -14.94 3.01 6.29
N SER A 146 -13.95 2.92 5.40
CA SER A 146 -13.59 3.99 4.47
C SER A 146 -14.70 4.28 3.45
N SER A 147 -15.42 3.27 2.97
CA SER A 147 -16.51 3.47 2.00
C SER A 147 -17.77 4.09 2.62
N PHE A 148 -18.07 3.78 3.89
CA PHE A 148 -19.29 4.24 4.55
C PHE A 148 -19.11 5.52 5.38
N ARG A 149 -17.90 5.78 5.90
CA ARG A 149 -17.63 6.96 6.75
C ARG A 149 -16.86 8.01 5.98
N ARG A 150 -17.53 9.12 5.64
CA ARG A 150 -16.91 10.27 4.95
C ARG A 150 -16.07 11.17 5.86
N SER A 151 -16.16 11.06 7.19
CA SER A 151 -15.52 12.05 8.09
C SER A 151 -14.80 11.52 9.33
N GLN A 152 -14.99 10.26 9.74
CA GLN A 152 -14.40 9.74 10.98
C GLN A 152 -13.51 8.53 10.72
N PRO A 153 -12.23 8.55 11.15
CA PRO A 153 -11.36 7.39 11.04
C PRO A 153 -11.87 6.25 11.92
N ILE A 154 -11.85 5.04 11.39
CA ILE A 154 -12.13 3.84 12.19
C ILE A 154 -11.05 3.69 13.29
N LYS A 155 -11.47 3.28 14.49
CA LYS A 155 -10.57 3.12 15.63
C LYS A 155 -10.05 1.68 15.72
N LEU A 156 -8.84 1.49 16.24
CA LEU A 156 -8.21 0.17 16.37
C LEU A 156 -9.09 -0.84 17.13
N LEU A 157 -9.66 -0.44 18.28
CA LEU A 157 -10.52 -1.32 19.08
C LEU A 157 -11.77 -1.77 18.31
N GLU A 158 -12.32 -0.89 17.46
CA GLU A 158 -13.46 -1.22 16.61
C GLU A 158 -13.08 -2.26 15.55
N VAL A 159 -11.89 -2.14 14.94
CA VAL A 159 -11.38 -3.15 14.00
C VAL A 159 -11.16 -4.48 14.69
N ILE A 160 -10.51 -4.50 15.87
CA ILE A 160 -10.26 -5.73 16.63
C ILE A 160 -11.59 -6.43 16.95
N TYR A 161 -12.59 -5.67 17.41
CA TYR A 161 -13.92 -6.21 17.72
C TYR A 161 -14.59 -6.82 16.47
N LEU A 162 -14.61 -6.10 15.35
CA LEU A 162 -15.25 -6.57 14.12
C LEU A 162 -14.52 -7.76 13.49
N VAL A 163 -13.18 -7.79 13.53
CA VAL A 163 -12.38 -8.94 13.09
C VAL A 163 -12.67 -10.15 13.96
N ARG A 164 -12.67 -10.00 15.29
CA ARG A 164 -13.01 -11.08 16.22
C ARG A 164 -14.43 -11.59 16.00
N LYS A 165 -15.40 -10.70 15.82
CA LYS A 165 -16.79 -11.07 15.50
C LYS A 165 -16.88 -11.87 14.20
N ARG A 166 -16.07 -11.52 13.19
CA ARG A 166 -16.05 -12.20 11.89
C ARG A 166 -15.38 -13.57 11.95
N ILE A 167 -14.33 -13.72 12.75
CA ILE A 167 -13.64 -14.99 12.98
C ILE A 167 -14.49 -15.92 13.86
N GLY A 168 -15.25 -15.36 14.80
CA GLY A 168 -16.09 -16.13 15.71
C GLY A 168 -15.25 -16.87 16.76
N SER A 169 -15.62 -18.13 17.00
CA SER A 169 -14.96 -19.04 17.94
C SER A 169 -13.96 -19.99 17.26
N GLU A 170 -13.65 -19.76 15.99
CA GLU A 170 -12.69 -20.59 15.25
C GLU A 170 -11.28 -20.41 15.79
N ASP A 171 -10.56 -21.53 15.95
CA ASP A 171 -9.13 -21.52 16.23
C ASP A 171 -8.34 -21.33 14.93
N VAL A 172 -8.28 -20.08 14.47
CA VAL A 172 -7.61 -19.75 13.21
C VAL A 172 -6.10 -19.98 13.26
N PHE A 173 -5.51 -19.99 14.46
CA PHE A 173 -4.07 -20.18 14.65
C PHE A 173 -3.70 -21.64 14.97
N VAL A 174 -4.67 -22.55 15.04
CA VAL A 174 -4.43 -23.98 15.32
C VAL A 174 -3.63 -24.16 16.62
N LEU A 175 -4.01 -23.41 17.65
CA LEU A 175 -3.41 -23.48 18.98
C LEU A 175 -3.92 -24.69 19.79
N GLY A 176 -5.11 -25.21 19.50
CA GLY A 176 -5.71 -26.34 20.22
C GLY A 176 -5.83 -26.07 21.72
N GLU A 177 -5.29 -26.97 22.54
CA GLU A 177 -5.32 -26.84 24.00
C GLU A 177 -4.52 -25.63 24.51
N HIS A 178 -3.54 -25.14 23.73
CA HIS A 178 -2.74 -23.96 24.08
C HIS A 178 -3.55 -22.66 24.14
N ILE A 179 -4.79 -22.64 23.64
CA ILE A 179 -5.72 -21.51 23.82
C ILE A 179 -6.02 -21.29 25.31
N GLY A 180 -6.09 -22.38 26.09
CA GLY A 180 -6.40 -22.39 27.51
C GLY A 180 -5.21 -22.09 28.41
N ASP A 181 -3.99 -22.14 27.87
CA ASP A 181 -2.79 -21.75 28.59
C ASP A 181 -2.84 -20.24 28.83
N THR A 182 -2.96 -19.84 30.10
CA THR A 182 -2.97 -18.43 30.50
C THR A 182 -1.89 -18.22 31.56
N GLN A 183 -0.97 -17.27 31.33
CA GLN A 183 0.03 -16.93 32.36
C GLN A 183 -0.61 -16.27 33.59
N TYR A 184 -1.80 -15.66 33.45
CA TYR A 184 -2.47 -14.89 34.51
C TYR A 184 -4.00 -15.11 34.58
N GLY A 185 -4.54 -16.17 33.98
CA GLY A 185 -5.97 -16.52 34.09
C GLY A 185 -6.97 -15.65 33.33
N ILE A 186 -6.54 -14.56 32.68
CA ILE A 186 -7.44 -13.55 32.09
C ILE A 186 -7.27 -13.45 30.56
N ASP A 187 -6.04 -13.58 30.05
CA ASP A 187 -5.73 -13.37 28.64
C ASP A 187 -5.54 -14.69 27.89
N SER A 188 -6.42 -14.98 26.93
CA SER A 188 -6.20 -16.12 26.03
C SER A 188 -5.10 -15.78 25.02
N HIS A 189 -4.18 -16.73 24.81
CA HIS A 189 -3.11 -16.59 23.82
C HIS A 189 -3.67 -16.30 22.42
N HIS A 190 -4.81 -16.91 22.08
CA HIS A 190 -5.55 -16.63 20.85
C HIS A 190 -5.96 -15.14 20.73
N HIS A 191 -6.53 -14.54 21.80
CA HIS A 191 -6.89 -13.13 21.79
C HIS A 191 -5.68 -12.22 21.65
N THR A 192 -4.59 -12.57 22.33
CA THR A 192 -3.31 -11.84 22.26
C THR A 192 -2.74 -11.86 20.84
N LEU A 193 -2.69 -13.02 20.19
CA LEU A 193 -2.24 -13.16 18.80
C LEU A 193 -3.08 -12.32 17.84
N LEU A 194 -4.41 -12.47 17.89
CA LEU A 194 -5.33 -11.72 17.04
C LEU A 194 -5.14 -10.21 17.22
N THR A 195 -5.06 -9.75 18.46
CA THR A 195 -4.87 -8.33 18.79
C THR A 195 -3.54 -7.80 18.26
N ILE A 196 -2.44 -8.55 18.41
CA ILE A 196 -1.11 -8.13 17.92
C ILE A 196 -1.09 -8.06 16.39
N VAL A 197 -1.60 -9.08 15.70
CA VAL A 197 -1.64 -9.12 14.23
C VAL A 197 -2.47 -7.96 13.68
N VAL A 198 -3.69 -7.79 14.19
CA VAL A 198 -4.60 -6.71 13.76
C VAL A 198 -3.99 -5.34 14.05
N SER A 199 -3.39 -5.12 15.22
CA SER A 199 -2.80 -3.82 15.58
C SER A 199 -1.64 -3.42 14.68
N LEU A 200 -0.76 -4.37 14.34
CA LEU A 200 0.36 -4.13 13.44
C LEU A 200 -0.12 -3.82 12.02
N PHE A 201 -1.04 -4.62 11.50
CA PHE A 201 -1.63 -4.40 10.18
C PHE A 201 -2.38 -3.08 10.10
N PHE A 202 -3.21 -2.78 11.09
CA PHE A 202 -3.98 -1.54 11.17
C PHE A 202 -3.11 -0.30 11.08
N LYS A 203 -1.98 -0.27 11.83
CA LYS A 203 -1.03 0.83 11.76
C LYS A 203 -0.43 0.99 10.36
N LEU A 204 -0.01 -0.11 9.73
CA LEU A 204 0.52 -0.07 8.37
C LEU A 204 -0.52 0.45 7.38
N ARG A 205 -1.76 0.00 7.51
CA ARG A 205 -2.83 0.35 6.59
C ARG A 205 -3.24 1.81 6.72
N LEU A 206 -3.33 2.35 7.93
CA LEU A 206 -3.59 3.78 8.14
C LEU A 206 -2.48 4.66 7.58
N HIS A 207 -1.21 4.27 7.73
CA HIS A 207 -0.10 5.00 7.10
C HIS A 207 -0.20 5.00 5.58
N HIS A 208 -0.57 3.87 4.98
CA HIS A 208 -0.80 3.79 3.54
C HIS A 208 -1.96 4.69 3.11
N ILE A 209 -3.12 4.61 3.78
CA ILE A 209 -4.29 5.43 3.47
C ILE A 209 -3.92 6.91 3.56
N ALA A 210 -3.29 7.34 4.65
CA ALA A 210 -2.84 8.73 4.82
C ALA A 210 -1.89 9.16 3.69
N LYS A 211 -0.91 8.33 3.33
CA LYS A 211 0.02 8.59 2.21
C LYS A 211 -0.75 8.78 0.90
N MET A 212 -1.70 7.89 0.59
CA MET A 212 -2.51 7.99 -0.64
C MET A 212 -3.40 9.23 -0.65
N THR A 213 -4.02 9.57 0.48
CA THR A 213 -4.80 10.81 0.61
C THR A 213 -3.93 12.05 0.39
N THR A 214 -2.73 12.09 0.98
CA THR A 214 -1.78 13.20 0.77
C THR A 214 -1.36 13.32 -0.70
N LEU A 215 -1.03 12.21 -1.36
CA LEU A 215 -0.66 12.21 -2.79
C LEU A 215 -1.81 12.69 -3.69
N SER A 216 -3.05 12.27 -3.39
CA SER A 216 -4.24 12.72 -4.11
C SER A 216 -4.47 14.23 -3.96
N LEU A 217 -4.33 14.78 -2.74
CA LEU A 217 -4.44 16.22 -2.50
C LEU A 217 -3.33 17.01 -3.21
N GLN A 218 -2.10 16.47 -3.26
CA GLN A 218 -0.98 17.11 -3.93
C GLN A 218 -1.09 17.08 -5.47
N SER A 219 -1.65 16.03 -6.08
CA SER A 219 -1.82 15.97 -7.54
C SER A 219 -2.76 17.07 -8.05
N ASN A 220 -3.82 17.38 -7.30
CA ASN A 220 -4.72 18.49 -7.58
C ASN A 220 -3.98 19.85 -7.54
N ASN A 221 -3.03 20.01 -6.62
CA ASN A 221 -2.20 21.22 -6.53
C ASN A 221 -1.18 21.30 -7.68
N MET A 222 -0.62 20.18 -8.14
CA MET A 222 0.26 20.16 -9.31
C MET A 222 -0.50 20.59 -10.57
N ARG A 223 -1.73 20.10 -10.78
CA ARG A 223 -2.59 20.54 -11.88
C ARG A 223 -2.85 22.06 -11.82
N GLN A 224 -3.13 22.61 -10.64
CA GLN A 224 -3.30 24.06 -10.47
C GLN A 224 -2.03 24.87 -10.75
N LYS A 225 -0.87 24.38 -10.29
CA LYS A 225 0.44 25.01 -10.53
C LYS A 225 0.80 25.02 -12.02
N LEU A 226 0.58 23.91 -12.71
CA LEU A 226 0.85 23.78 -14.15
C LEU A 226 -0.11 24.64 -14.99
N ASN A 227 -1.39 24.74 -14.61
CA ASN A 227 -2.34 25.60 -15.32
C ASN A 227 -1.90 27.08 -15.32
N LYS A 228 -1.41 27.58 -14.19
CA LYS A 228 -0.82 28.93 -14.12
C LYS A 228 0.42 29.04 -15.00
N THR A 229 1.29 28.03 -14.98
CA THR A 229 2.54 28.05 -15.76
C THR A 229 2.27 28.07 -17.27
N VAL A 230 1.23 27.39 -17.75
CA VAL A 230 0.82 27.39 -19.16
C VAL A 230 0.19 28.74 -19.56
N LEU A 231 -0.66 29.31 -18.70
CA LEU A 231 -1.27 30.64 -18.93
C LEU A 231 -0.23 31.76 -19.07
N PHE A 232 0.89 31.68 -18.33
CA PHE A 232 1.93 32.73 -18.34
C PHE A 232 3.11 32.44 -19.29
N LYS A 233 3.12 31.29 -19.99
CA LYS A 233 4.13 30.97 -21.03
C LYS A 233 3.64 31.19 -22.47
N GLY A 234 2.37 31.59 -22.63
CA GLY A 234 1.77 31.90 -23.93
C GLY A 234 1.88 33.38 -24.36
N HIS A 235 2.76 34.16 -23.73
CA HIS A 235 3.06 35.56 -24.07
C HIS A 235 4.55 35.75 -24.27
#